data_AF-A0A9D2H109-F1
#
_entry.id   AF-A0A9D2H109-F1
#
_cell.length_a   1.000
_cell.length_b   1.000
_cell.length_c   1.000
_cell.angle_alpha   90.00
_cell.angle_beta   90.00
_cell.angle_gamma   90.00
#
_symmetry.space_group_name_H-M   'P 1'
#
loop_
_entity.id
_entity.type
_entity.pdbx_description
1 polymer ?
#
loop_
_entity_poly.entity_id
_entity_poly.type
_entity_poly.pdbx_seq_one_letter_code
_entity_poly.pdbx_strand_id
1 'polypeptide(L)'
;MNKTVERANAFIKEHSSKTEGRYRPRFHACVPVGWANDPNGLIFFGGEAHLFCQYNPYHPYWESMHWGHFVSRDLIRWDFLPVALAPDQNYDCGGGCFSGTALEHEGKLFLMYTGVAKNVQQQCLAVSEDGVTFEKAASNPVIPALLLPEGCSGRDFRDPKVFKREGIFYCITGVRDGKTGDLLLFRSLDLLEWSFVGRLRRGASSLTAASRAPTKEGAKKSRTCASCPFPSRTASSPSASFWTFRARKCS
;
A
#
# COMPACT_ATOMS: atom_id res chain seq x y z
N MET A 1 -19.85 2.00 15.02
CA MET A 1 -20.64 1.47 13.89
C MET A 1 -19.72 0.65 13.02
N ASN A 2 -20.12 -0.57 12.62
CA ASN A 2 -19.29 -1.44 11.80
C ASN A 2 -19.16 -0.85 10.38
N LYS A 3 -17.95 -0.80 9.83
CA LYS A 3 -17.62 -0.15 8.56
C LYS A 3 -17.42 -1.24 7.53
N THR A 4 -18.46 -1.52 6.74
CA THR A 4 -18.45 -2.61 5.74
C THR A 4 -18.41 -2.05 4.32
N VAL A 5 -18.07 -2.91 3.37
CA VAL A 5 -18.08 -2.58 1.93
C VAL A 5 -19.48 -2.14 1.47
N GLU A 6 -20.53 -2.83 1.90
CA GLU A 6 -21.91 -2.53 1.54
C GLU A 6 -22.31 -1.13 2.02
N ARG A 7 -21.93 -0.78 3.25
CA ARG A 7 -22.21 0.53 3.83
C ARG A 7 -21.48 1.64 3.09
N ALA A 8 -20.20 1.42 2.75
CA ALA A 8 -19.42 2.37 1.97
C ALA A 8 -20.06 2.62 0.59
N ASN A 9 -20.42 1.54 -0.11
CA ASN A 9 -21.06 1.61 -1.42
C ASN A 9 -22.45 2.28 -1.36
N ALA A 10 -23.25 2.01 -0.32
CA ALA A 10 -24.52 2.70 -0.11
C ALA A 10 -24.34 4.20 0.09
N PHE A 11 -23.36 4.61 0.91
CA PHE A 11 -23.04 6.02 1.14
C PHE A 11 -22.60 6.71 -0.15
N ILE A 12 -21.71 6.08 -0.93
CA ILE A 12 -21.23 6.59 -2.22
C ILE A 12 -22.39 6.82 -3.19
N LYS A 13 -23.30 5.83 -3.30
CA LYS A 13 -24.47 5.92 -4.17
C LYS A 13 -25.35 7.12 -3.82
N GLU A 14 -25.56 7.38 -2.54
CA GLU A 14 -26.40 8.49 -2.06
C GLU A 14 -25.73 9.88 -2.23
N HIS A 15 -24.41 9.96 -2.14
CA HIS A 15 -23.69 11.24 -2.02
C HIS A 15 -22.88 11.67 -3.25
N SER A 16 -22.57 10.75 -4.17
CA SER A 16 -21.70 11.02 -5.32
C SER A 16 -22.20 12.15 -6.24
N SER A 17 -23.51 12.30 -6.42
CA SER A 17 -24.08 13.38 -7.25
C SER A 17 -23.82 14.79 -6.71
N LYS A 18 -23.45 14.93 -5.43
CA LYS A 18 -23.19 16.21 -4.75
C LYS A 18 -21.76 16.71 -4.95
N THR A 19 -20.90 15.97 -5.65
CA THR A 19 -19.46 16.27 -5.74
C THR A 19 -19.03 16.92 -7.06
N GLU A 20 -19.99 17.15 -7.96
CA GLU A 20 -19.77 17.89 -9.19
C GLU A 20 -19.39 19.35 -8.92
N GLY A 21 -18.43 19.88 -9.68
CA GLY A 21 -17.99 21.25 -9.50
C GLY A 21 -16.72 21.60 -10.27
N ARG A 22 -16.37 22.89 -10.22
CA ARG A 22 -15.25 23.50 -10.98
C ARG A 22 -13.91 22.78 -10.81
N TYR A 23 -13.65 22.21 -9.63
CA TYR A 23 -12.37 21.60 -9.29
C TYR A 23 -12.34 20.08 -9.44
N ARG A 24 -13.46 19.44 -9.85
CA ARG A 24 -13.50 18.00 -10.05
C ARG A 24 -12.67 17.62 -11.30
N PRO A 25 -11.64 16.77 -11.18
CA PRO A 25 -10.83 16.37 -12.33
C PRO A 25 -11.67 15.61 -13.35
N ARG A 26 -11.48 15.91 -14.65
CA ARG A 26 -12.20 15.26 -15.76
C ARG A 26 -11.40 14.16 -16.47
N PHE A 27 -10.08 14.14 -16.27
CA PHE A 27 -9.14 13.27 -17.00
C PHE A 27 -8.17 12.52 -16.06
N HIS A 28 -8.47 12.48 -14.76
CA HIS A 28 -7.72 11.73 -13.77
C HIS A 28 -8.69 10.83 -13.01
N ALA A 29 -8.26 9.64 -12.63
CA ALA A 29 -9.04 8.79 -11.73
C ALA A 29 -9.36 9.58 -10.45
N CYS A 30 -10.65 9.73 -10.16
CA CYS A 30 -11.15 10.55 -9.07
C CYS A 30 -12.27 9.80 -8.36
N VAL A 31 -12.16 9.67 -7.04
CA VAL A 31 -13.19 9.00 -6.25
C VAL A 31 -14.54 9.74 -6.35
N PRO A 32 -15.66 9.01 -6.29
CA PRO A 32 -16.99 9.60 -6.46
C PRO A 32 -17.35 10.61 -5.36
N VAL A 33 -16.86 10.39 -4.14
CA VAL A 33 -17.08 11.27 -2.98
C VAL A 33 -15.99 11.07 -1.94
N GLY A 34 -15.75 12.04 -1.06
CA GLY A 34 -14.86 11.89 0.09
C GLY A 34 -13.40 12.19 -0.24
N TRP A 35 -12.48 11.42 0.35
CA TRP A 35 -11.03 11.65 0.31
C TRP A 35 -10.27 10.44 -0.21
N ALA A 36 -9.31 10.66 -1.09
CA ALA A 36 -8.39 9.62 -1.57
C ALA A 36 -6.93 10.09 -1.49
N ASN A 37 -6.01 9.15 -1.27
CA ASN A 37 -4.57 9.40 -1.30
C ASN A 37 -3.83 8.33 -2.12
N ASP A 38 -2.99 7.52 -1.49
CA ASP A 38 -2.01 6.68 -2.14
C ASP A 38 -2.65 5.76 -3.18
N PRO A 39 -2.10 5.68 -4.41
CA PRO A 39 -2.47 4.62 -5.34
C PRO A 39 -1.97 3.27 -4.80
N ASN A 40 -2.80 2.25 -4.92
CA ASN A 40 -2.54 0.90 -4.43
C ASN A 40 -2.79 -0.12 -5.54
N GLY A 41 -2.13 -1.27 -5.44
CA GLY A 41 -2.50 -2.46 -6.20
C GLY A 41 -2.61 -2.35 -7.73
N LEU A 42 -1.90 -1.43 -8.41
CA LEU A 42 -1.97 -1.31 -9.87
C LEU A 42 -1.51 -2.62 -10.54
N ILE A 43 -2.40 -3.24 -11.32
CA ILE A 43 -2.17 -4.54 -11.97
C ILE A 43 -3.08 -4.71 -13.20
N PHE A 44 -2.69 -5.56 -14.15
CA PHE A 44 -3.58 -6.01 -15.22
C PHE A 44 -4.13 -7.39 -14.88
N PHE A 45 -5.46 -7.54 -14.85
CA PHE A 45 -6.17 -8.76 -14.47
C PHE A 45 -7.48 -8.85 -15.25
N GLY A 46 -7.90 -10.06 -15.66
CA GLY A 46 -9.19 -10.23 -16.35
C GLY A 46 -9.36 -9.46 -17.67
N GLY A 47 -8.27 -8.98 -18.29
CA GLY A 47 -8.31 -8.15 -19.50
C GLY A 47 -8.43 -6.64 -19.25
N GLU A 48 -8.38 -6.18 -18.00
CA GLU A 48 -8.47 -4.77 -17.62
C GLU A 48 -7.32 -4.38 -16.66
N ALA A 49 -6.95 -3.11 -16.65
CA ALA A 49 -6.09 -2.55 -15.63
C ALA A 49 -6.92 -2.22 -14.38
N HIS A 50 -6.54 -2.77 -13.23
CA HIS A 50 -7.11 -2.47 -11.93
C HIS A 50 -6.20 -1.48 -11.21
N LEU A 51 -6.77 -0.39 -10.69
CA LEU A 51 -6.10 0.59 -9.84
C LEU A 51 -6.90 0.75 -8.55
N PHE A 52 -6.25 0.57 -7.42
CA PHE A 52 -6.84 0.80 -6.12
C PHE A 52 -6.30 2.11 -5.51
N CYS A 53 -6.94 2.60 -4.45
CA CYS A 53 -6.40 3.72 -3.69
C CYS A 53 -6.86 3.68 -2.23
N GLN A 54 -6.06 4.24 -1.32
CA GLN A 54 -6.57 4.56 0.01
C GLN A 54 -7.72 5.56 -0.08
N TYR A 55 -8.80 5.25 0.63
CA TYR A 55 -10.08 5.91 0.43
C TYR A 55 -10.87 6.10 1.73
N ASN A 56 -11.37 7.31 1.97
CA ASN A 56 -12.41 7.59 2.96
C ASN A 56 -13.69 8.03 2.23
N PRO A 57 -14.71 7.17 2.12
CA PRO A 57 -15.94 7.52 1.41
C PRO A 57 -16.80 8.54 2.17
N TYR A 58 -16.62 8.65 3.49
CA TYR A 58 -17.55 9.39 4.35
C TYR A 58 -17.18 10.86 4.53
N HIS A 59 -15.88 11.18 4.48
CA HIS A 59 -15.37 12.51 4.79
C HIS A 59 -14.25 12.95 3.84
N PRO A 60 -14.08 14.27 3.62
CA PRO A 60 -13.05 14.83 2.74
C PRO A 60 -11.69 14.99 3.45
N TYR A 61 -11.38 14.13 4.41
CA TYR A 61 -10.11 14.12 5.14
C TYR A 61 -9.68 12.69 5.49
N TRP A 62 -8.41 12.57 5.87
CA TRP A 62 -7.83 11.29 6.24
C TRP A 62 -8.45 10.76 7.54
N GLU A 63 -9.20 9.65 7.43
CA GLU A 63 -9.71 8.86 8.54
C GLU A 63 -10.21 7.52 7.98
N SER A 64 -10.16 6.43 8.76
CA SER A 64 -10.97 5.24 8.47
C SER A 64 -10.76 4.64 7.06
N MET A 65 -9.53 4.25 6.74
CA MET A 65 -9.15 3.89 5.37
C MET A 65 -9.84 2.62 4.86
N HIS A 66 -10.43 2.75 3.67
CA HIS A 66 -10.93 1.72 2.77
C HIS A 66 -10.01 1.65 1.55
N TRP A 67 -10.23 0.68 0.66
CA TRP A 67 -9.66 0.70 -0.68
C TRP A 67 -10.73 1.01 -1.73
N GLY A 68 -10.62 2.16 -2.37
CA GLY A 68 -11.35 2.46 -3.60
C GLY A 68 -10.80 1.62 -4.76
N HIS A 69 -11.61 1.39 -5.79
CA HIS A 69 -11.27 0.50 -6.89
C HIS A 69 -11.72 1.08 -8.22
N PHE A 70 -10.79 1.19 -9.16
CA PHE A 70 -11.02 1.62 -10.52
C PHE A 70 -10.57 0.53 -11.49
N VAL A 71 -11.24 0.44 -12.64
CA VAL A 71 -10.79 -0.36 -13.78
C VAL A 71 -10.69 0.48 -15.04
N SER A 72 -9.82 0.06 -15.97
CA SER A 72 -9.64 0.69 -17.26
C SER A 72 -9.15 -0.29 -18.32
N ARG A 73 -9.60 -0.11 -19.56
CA ARG A 73 -9.10 -0.86 -20.73
C ARG A 73 -7.96 -0.16 -21.46
N ASP A 74 -7.81 1.15 -21.25
CA ASP A 74 -6.89 2.00 -22.01
C ASP A 74 -5.96 2.86 -21.13
N LEU A 75 -6.05 2.72 -19.80
CA LEU A 75 -5.36 3.54 -18.77
C LEU A 75 -5.71 5.03 -18.80
N ILE A 76 -6.71 5.43 -19.60
CA ILE A 76 -7.14 6.81 -19.79
C ILE A 76 -8.52 7.00 -19.17
N ARG A 77 -9.48 6.14 -19.52
CA ARG A 77 -10.85 6.14 -19.01
C ARG A 77 -10.95 5.15 -17.86
N TRP A 78 -11.37 5.65 -16.70
CA TRP A 78 -11.44 4.87 -15.47
C TRP A 78 -12.88 4.81 -14.97
N ASP A 79 -13.39 3.60 -14.78
CA ASP A 79 -14.68 3.34 -14.16
C ASP A 79 -14.45 2.99 -12.69
N PHE A 80 -15.22 3.61 -11.79
CA PHE A 80 -15.16 3.28 -10.36
C PHE A 80 -16.05 2.07 -10.08
N LEU A 81 -15.46 1.04 -9.48
CA LEU A 81 -16.12 -0.19 -9.05
C LEU A 81 -16.50 -0.11 -7.57
N PRO A 82 -17.28 -1.08 -7.05
CA PRO A 82 -17.52 -1.20 -5.62
C PRO A 82 -16.21 -1.14 -4.81
N VAL A 83 -16.27 -0.54 -3.62
CA VAL A 83 -15.14 -0.50 -2.68
C VAL A 83 -14.60 -1.91 -2.45
N ALA A 84 -13.29 -2.09 -2.60
CA ALA A 84 -12.65 -3.41 -2.53
C ALA A 84 -12.43 -3.89 -1.09
N LEU A 85 -12.02 -3.00 -0.19
CA LEU A 85 -11.75 -3.33 1.21
C LEU A 85 -12.37 -2.30 2.15
N ALA A 86 -12.97 -2.76 3.24
CA ALA A 86 -13.44 -1.94 4.36
C ALA A 86 -12.81 -2.40 5.68
N PRO A 87 -12.64 -1.54 6.68
CA PRO A 87 -11.99 -1.89 7.94
C PRO A 87 -12.97 -2.54 8.94
N ASP A 88 -13.42 -3.75 8.59
CA ASP A 88 -14.42 -4.55 9.30
C ASP A 88 -13.85 -5.70 10.14
N GLN A 89 -12.52 -5.84 10.23
CA GLN A 89 -11.86 -6.91 10.97
C GLN A 89 -11.11 -6.40 12.20
N ASN A 90 -10.91 -7.27 13.19
CA ASN A 90 -10.21 -6.92 14.43
C ASN A 90 -8.77 -6.40 14.22
N TYR A 91 -8.13 -6.74 13.10
CA TYR A 91 -6.77 -6.32 12.74
C TYR A 91 -6.71 -5.03 11.90
N ASP A 92 -7.84 -4.50 11.41
CA ASP A 92 -7.89 -3.27 10.61
C ASP A 92 -8.94 -2.23 11.05
N CYS A 93 -9.83 -2.56 11.98
CA CYS A 93 -10.91 -1.69 12.43
C CYS A 93 -10.46 -0.45 13.23
N GLY A 94 -9.21 -0.41 13.71
CA GLY A 94 -8.70 0.68 14.55
C GLY A 94 -8.16 1.88 13.77
N GLY A 95 -7.60 1.66 12.59
CA GLY A 95 -7.00 2.70 11.74
C GLY A 95 -7.39 2.61 10.27
N GLY A 96 -7.66 1.41 9.76
CA GLY A 96 -8.09 1.20 8.39
C GLY A 96 -7.31 0.12 7.63
N CYS A 97 -7.74 -0.11 6.40
CA CYS A 97 -6.98 -0.83 5.38
C CYS A 97 -6.00 0.16 4.73
N PHE A 98 -4.74 0.17 5.20
CA PHE A 98 -3.68 1.03 4.67
C PHE A 98 -3.14 0.51 3.34
N SER A 99 -2.21 1.27 2.75
CA SER A 99 -1.59 1.01 1.45
C SER A 99 -1.00 -0.39 1.30
N GLY A 100 -0.85 -0.79 0.04
CA GLY A 100 -0.40 -2.12 -0.34
C GLY A 100 -0.34 -2.33 -1.85
N THR A 101 -0.14 -3.57 -2.25
CA THR A 101 0.03 -3.96 -3.66
C THR A 101 -0.79 -5.18 -4.02
N ALA A 102 -0.89 -5.44 -5.32
CA ALA A 102 -1.64 -6.56 -5.86
C ALA A 102 -0.71 -7.54 -6.58
N LEU A 103 -1.14 -8.80 -6.66
CA LEU A 103 -0.48 -9.87 -7.38
C LEU A 103 -1.55 -10.77 -8.01
N GLU A 104 -1.37 -11.12 -9.28
CA GLU A 104 -2.12 -12.21 -9.89
C GLU A 104 -1.37 -13.52 -9.64
N HIS A 105 -2.09 -14.55 -9.24
CA HIS A 105 -1.57 -15.90 -9.17
C HIS A 105 -2.70 -16.92 -9.38
N GLU A 106 -2.50 -17.84 -10.32
CA GLU A 106 -3.44 -18.93 -10.61
C GLU A 106 -4.85 -18.45 -10.95
N GLY A 107 -4.94 -17.35 -11.70
CA GLY A 107 -6.21 -16.77 -12.12
C GLY A 107 -6.95 -16.02 -11.02
N LYS A 108 -6.33 -15.85 -9.84
CA LYS A 108 -6.89 -15.08 -8.72
C LYS A 108 -6.12 -13.80 -8.51
N LEU A 109 -6.84 -12.75 -8.12
CA LEU A 109 -6.29 -11.45 -7.78
C LEU A 109 -6.11 -11.34 -6.26
N PHE A 110 -4.86 -11.22 -5.82
CA PHE A 110 -4.50 -11.04 -4.42
C PHE A 110 -4.19 -9.58 -4.12
N LEU A 111 -4.73 -9.05 -3.03
CA LEU A 111 -4.37 -7.75 -2.47
C LEU A 111 -3.62 -7.99 -1.16
N MET A 112 -2.35 -7.60 -1.11
CA MET A 112 -1.60 -7.55 0.14
C MET A 112 -1.58 -6.10 0.64
N TYR A 113 -2.07 -5.87 1.86
CA TYR A 113 -2.27 -4.54 2.43
C TYR A 113 -1.87 -4.50 3.91
N THR A 114 -1.74 -3.31 4.47
CA THR A 114 -1.50 -3.15 5.91
C THR A 114 -2.82 -2.99 6.67
N GLY A 115 -3.12 -3.92 7.57
CA GLY A 115 -4.19 -3.77 8.56
C GLY A 115 -3.69 -2.97 9.77
N VAL A 116 -4.47 -1.97 10.20
CA VAL A 116 -4.13 -1.13 11.35
C VAL A 116 -5.17 -1.25 12.45
N ALA A 117 -4.79 -1.79 13.61
CA ALA A 117 -5.63 -1.84 14.79
C ALA A 117 -4.82 -1.67 16.07
N LYS A 118 -5.38 -0.96 17.06
CA LYS A 118 -4.76 -0.76 18.39
C LYS A 118 -3.30 -0.27 18.32
N ASN A 119 -2.99 0.64 17.39
CA ASN A 119 -1.63 1.14 17.12
C ASN A 119 -0.61 0.09 16.66
N VAL A 120 -1.07 -1.06 16.16
CA VAL A 120 -0.26 -2.09 15.53
C VAL A 120 -0.62 -2.15 14.05
N GLN A 121 0.40 -2.13 13.21
CA GLN A 121 0.33 -2.31 11.76
C GLN A 121 0.84 -3.72 11.44
N GLN A 122 0.12 -4.46 10.60
CA GLN A 122 0.43 -5.86 10.23
C GLN A 122 0.03 -6.10 8.78
N GLN A 123 0.66 -7.06 8.09
CA GLN A 123 0.35 -7.30 6.68
C GLN A 123 -0.74 -8.36 6.55
N CYS A 124 -1.76 -8.02 5.78
CA CYS A 124 -2.98 -8.80 5.57
C CYS A 124 -3.12 -9.10 4.07
N LEU A 125 -3.92 -10.11 3.75
CA LEU A 125 -4.18 -10.60 2.41
C LEU A 125 -5.69 -10.66 2.16
N ALA A 126 -6.11 -10.26 0.98
CA ALA A 126 -7.45 -10.54 0.46
C ALA A 126 -7.33 -11.14 -0.94
N VAL A 127 -8.31 -11.94 -1.35
CA VAL A 127 -8.33 -12.65 -2.63
C VAL A 127 -9.66 -12.41 -3.34
N SER A 128 -9.60 -12.34 -4.66
CA SER A 128 -10.76 -12.22 -5.54
C SER A 128 -10.61 -13.14 -6.74
N GLU A 129 -11.70 -13.79 -7.12
CA GLU A 129 -11.77 -14.62 -8.33
C GLU A 129 -12.35 -13.84 -9.52
N ASP A 130 -13.21 -12.86 -9.26
CA ASP A 130 -13.87 -12.01 -10.27
C ASP A 130 -13.15 -10.67 -10.50
N GLY A 131 -12.17 -10.35 -9.67
CA GLY A 131 -11.43 -9.08 -9.67
C GLY A 131 -12.20 -7.91 -9.04
N VAL A 132 -13.40 -8.12 -8.49
CA VAL A 132 -14.32 -7.10 -7.96
C VAL A 132 -14.67 -7.34 -6.50
N THR A 133 -14.98 -8.57 -6.14
CA THR A 133 -15.35 -8.97 -4.78
C THR A 133 -14.14 -9.60 -4.09
N PHE A 134 -13.76 -9.06 -2.94
CA PHE A 134 -12.57 -9.49 -2.21
C PHE A 134 -12.90 -10.12 -0.87
N GLU A 135 -12.40 -11.33 -0.66
CA GLU A 135 -12.49 -12.04 0.61
C GLU A 135 -11.16 -11.94 1.36
N LYS A 136 -11.20 -11.50 2.61
CA LYS A 136 -10.00 -11.43 3.46
C LYS A 136 -9.62 -12.83 3.92
N ALA A 137 -8.34 -13.16 3.85
CA ALA A 137 -7.82 -14.46 4.26
C ALA A 137 -8.12 -14.72 5.75
N ALA A 138 -8.57 -15.94 6.07
CA ALA A 138 -8.86 -16.36 7.44
C ALA A 138 -7.61 -16.37 8.35
N SER A 139 -6.42 -16.53 7.76
CA SER A 139 -5.12 -16.49 8.44
C SER A 139 -4.60 -15.07 8.69
N ASN A 140 -5.37 -14.02 8.36
CA ASN A 140 -4.91 -12.66 8.59
C ASN A 140 -4.71 -12.36 10.08
N PRO A 141 -3.66 -11.59 10.42
CA PRO A 141 -2.62 -11.07 9.53
C PRO A 141 -1.60 -12.15 9.12
N VAL A 142 -1.32 -12.26 7.81
CA VAL A 142 -0.35 -13.24 7.24
C VAL A 142 1.11 -12.89 7.55
N ILE A 143 1.41 -11.61 7.82
CA ILE A 143 2.70 -11.19 8.40
C ILE A 143 2.41 -10.37 9.65
N PRO A 144 2.27 -11.01 10.83
CA PRO A 144 2.03 -10.30 12.08
C PRO A 144 3.26 -9.53 12.53
N ALA A 145 3.06 -8.53 13.39
CA ALA A 145 4.16 -7.75 13.97
C ALA A 145 5.12 -8.63 14.81
N LEU A 146 4.68 -9.82 15.25
CA LEU A 146 5.52 -10.80 15.95
C LEU A 146 6.66 -11.36 15.08
N LEU A 147 6.52 -11.34 13.74
CA LEU A 147 7.59 -11.76 12.82
C LEU A 147 8.64 -10.67 12.56
N LEU A 148 8.48 -9.49 13.17
CA LEU A 148 9.48 -8.44 13.06
C LEU A 148 10.77 -8.86 13.78
N PRO A 149 11.95 -8.61 13.17
CA PRO A 149 13.21 -8.88 13.84
C PRO A 149 13.39 -7.96 15.06
N GLU A 150 14.25 -8.37 15.98
CA GLU A 150 14.53 -7.62 17.21
C GLU A 150 14.90 -6.15 16.92
N GLY A 151 14.39 -5.25 17.77
CA GLY A 151 14.56 -3.81 17.65
C GLY A 151 13.57 -3.10 16.71
N CYS A 152 12.74 -3.83 15.96
CA CYS A 152 11.68 -3.24 15.15
C CYS A 152 10.37 -3.06 15.94
N SER A 153 9.57 -2.07 15.55
CA SER A 153 8.26 -1.81 16.15
C SER A 153 7.13 -2.03 15.15
N GLY A 154 6.07 -2.71 15.59
CA GLY A 154 4.84 -2.85 14.82
C GLY A 154 4.03 -1.54 14.66
N ARG A 155 4.46 -0.42 15.25
CA ARG A 155 3.77 0.88 15.08
C ARG A 155 3.97 1.48 13.70
N ASP A 156 5.13 1.24 13.11
CA ASP A 156 5.52 1.71 11.80
C ASP A 156 6.00 0.50 10.99
N PHE A 157 5.07 -0.31 10.50
CA PHE A 157 5.31 -1.54 9.76
C PHE A 157 4.24 -1.70 8.67
N ARG A 158 4.52 -1.20 7.46
CA ARG A 158 3.48 -0.98 6.44
C ARG A 158 3.98 -0.94 5.00
N ASP A 159 3.00 -0.85 4.10
CA ASP A 159 3.11 -0.64 2.67
C ASP A 159 3.78 -1.83 1.95
N PRO A 160 3.20 -3.04 2.03
CA PRO A 160 3.78 -4.25 1.50
C PRO A 160 3.77 -4.26 -0.04
N LYS A 161 4.92 -4.55 -0.62
CA LYS A 161 5.10 -4.89 -2.03
C LYS A 161 5.28 -6.40 -2.18
N VAL A 162 4.22 -7.08 -2.61
CA VAL A 162 4.24 -8.51 -2.93
C VAL A 162 4.64 -8.74 -4.40
N PHE A 163 5.42 -9.79 -4.67
CA PHE A 163 5.78 -10.24 -6.02
C PHE A 163 6.23 -11.70 -6.01
N LYS A 164 6.16 -12.38 -7.16
CA LYS A 164 6.64 -13.75 -7.35
C LYS A 164 7.95 -13.76 -8.14
N ARG A 165 8.89 -14.62 -7.75
CA ARG A 165 10.13 -14.87 -8.50
C ARG A 165 10.58 -16.31 -8.31
N GLU A 166 10.88 -16.99 -9.42
CA GLU A 166 11.44 -18.36 -9.41
C GLU A 166 10.59 -19.33 -8.56
N GLY A 167 9.26 -19.21 -8.67
CA GLY A 167 8.30 -20.04 -7.92
C GLY A 167 8.02 -19.59 -6.49
N ILE A 168 8.77 -18.63 -5.94
CA ILE A 168 8.68 -18.18 -4.54
C ILE A 168 8.03 -16.80 -4.48
N PHE A 169 7.18 -16.57 -3.48
CA PHE A 169 6.62 -15.26 -3.20
C PHE A 169 7.52 -14.47 -2.26
N TYR A 170 7.62 -13.17 -2.52
CA TYR A 170 8.39 -12.23 -1.72
C TYR A 170 7.52 -11.03 -1.36
N CYS A 171 7.77 -10.49 -0.18
CA CYS A 171 7.15 -9.25 0.28
C CYS A 171 8.24 -8.31 0.78
N ILE A 172 8.27 -7.09 0.25
CA ILE A 172 9.11 -6.00 0.77
C ILE A 172 8.20 -5.01 1.47
N THR A 173 8.51 -4.65 2.71
CA THR A 173 7.67 -3.74 3.51
C THR A 173 8.55 -2.82 4.35
N GLY A 174 8.06 -1.60 4.57
CA GLY A 174 8.76 -0.61 5.37
C GLY A 174 8.60 -0.89 6.85
N VAL A 175 9.67 -0.64 7.62
CA VAL A 175 9.62 -0.61 9.09
C VAL A 175 10.38 0.59 9.64
N ARG A 176 10.01 1.10 10.82
CA ARG A 176 10.84 2.06 11.58
C ARG A 176 11.30 1.46 12.91
N ASP A 177 12.60 1.44 13.12
CA ASP A 177 13.24 0.96 14.37
C ASP A 177 13.55 2.10 15.35
N GLY A 178 12.61 3.04 15.51
CA GLY A 178 12.74 4.24 16.35
C GLY A 178 13.75 5.29 15.88
N LYS A 179 14.85 4.87 15.22
CA LYS A 179 15.96 5.70 14.75
C LYS A 179 16.05 5.75 13.23
N THR A 180 15.82 4.63 12.55
CA THR A 180 15.98 4.49 11.10
C THR A 180 14.74 3.88 10.44
N GLY A 181 14.55 4.20 9.16
CA GLY A 181 13.54 3.58 8.31
C GLY A 181 14.18 2.50 7.44
N ASP A 182 13.75 1.26 7.62
CA ASP A 182 14.32 0.07 7.00
C ASP A 182 13.33 -0.58 6.03
N LEU A 183 13.85 -1.36 5.09
CA LEU A 183 13.05 -2.24 4.23
C LEU A 183 13.32 -3.69 4.60
N LEU A 184 12.28 -4.40 5.03
CA LEU A 184 12.33 -5.82 5.36
C LEU A 184 11.90 -6.65 4.16
N LEU A 185 12.54 -7.82 3.98
CA LEU A 185 12.17 -8.83 3.00
C LEU A 185 11.63 -10.06 3.74
N PHE A 186 10.46 -10.51 3.31
CA PHE A 186 9.85 -11.77 3.70
C PHE A 186 9.69 -12.67 2.46
N ARG A 187 9.59 -13.98 2.68
CA ARG A 187 9.28 -14.96 1.64
C ARG A 187 8.16 -15.91 2.06
N SER A 188 7.45 -16.45 1.09
CA SER A 188 6.41 -17.47 1.27
C SER A 188 6.38 -18.42 0.07
N LEU A 189 5.90 -19.64 0.28
CA LEU A 189 5.63 -20.60 -0.80
C LEU A 189 4.16 -20.60 -1.24
N ASP A 190 3.25 -20.04 -0.44
CA ASP A 190 1.80 -20.18 -0.58
C ASP A 190 1.00 -18.88 -0.38
N LEU A 191 1.68 -17.73 -0.20
CA LEU A 191 1.13 -16.41 0.17
C LEU A 191 0.54 -16.30 1.57
N LEU A 192 0.38 -17.39 2.32
CA LEU A 192 -0.27 -17.42 3.62
C LEU A 192 0.75 -17.47 4.75
N GLU A 193 1.76 -18.33 4.63
CA GLU A 193 2.80 -18.52 5.63
C GLU A 193 4.09 -17.80 5.20
N TRP A 194 4.53 -16.84 6.01
CA TRP A 194 5.66 -15.98 5.69
C TRP A 194 6.82 -16.14 6.67
N SER A 195 8.04 -16.10 6.13
CA SER A 195 9.28 -16.12 6.91
C SER A 195 10.11 -14.87 6.62
N PHE A 196 10.67 -14.27 7.67
CA PHE A 196 11.63 -13.18 7.53
C PHE A 196 12.90 -13.67 6.84
N VAL A 197 13.38 -12.92 5.85
CA VAL A 197 14.62 -13.23 5.10
C VAL A 197 15.76 -12.31 5.52
N GLY A 198 15.50 -11.00 5.63
CA GLY A 198 16.55 -10.03 5.96
C GLY A 198 16.15 -8.58 5.73
N ARG A 199 17.07 -7.67 6.05
CA ARG A 199 16.93 -6.22 5.80
C ARG A 199 17.61 -5.87 4.47
N LEU A 200 16.85 -5.30 3.52
CA LEU A 200 17.37 -4.91 2.20
C LEU A 200 18.09 -3.57 2.22
N ARG A 201 17.66 -2.67 3.08
CA ARG A 201 18.27 -1.36 3.26
C ARG A 201 18.07 -0.89 4.68
N ARG A 202 19.14 -0.37 5.29
CA ARG A 202 19.06 0.39 6.53
C ARG A 202 18.92 1.88 6.21
N GLY A 203 18.02 2.59 6.87
CA GLY A 203 17.95 4.04 6.77
C GLY A 203 19.22 4.69 7.31
N ALA A 204 19.65 5.84 6.75
CA ALA A 204 20.69 6.64 7.39
C ALA A 204 20.12 7.25 8.68
N SER A 205 20.87 7.18 9.78
CA SER A 205 20.54 7.89 11.02
C SER A 205 20.63 9.41 10.78
N SER A 206 19.81 10.20 11.47
CA SER A 206 19.80 11.67 11.35
C SER A 206 21.01 12.36 12.03
N LEU A 207 22.18 11.72 12.07
CA LEU A 207 23.42 12.30 12.58
C LEU A 207 24.47 12.31 11.44
N THR A 208 24.82 13.53 11.04
CA THR A 208 25.71 13.99 9.96
C THR A 208 27.01 13.20 9.72
N ALA A 209 27.48 13.13 8.45
CA ALA A 209 28.72 13.78 7.97
C ALA A 209 29.13 13.34 6.55
N ALA A 210 29.79 14.27 5.85
CA ALA A 210 30.26 14.21 4.47
C ALA A 210 31.35 13.17 4.19
N SER A 211 31.41 12.64 2.97
CA SER A 211 32.67 12.31 2.29
C SER A 211 32.47 12.23 0.77
N ARG A 212 33.46 12.76 0.02
CA ARG A 212 33.55 12.83 -1.44
C ARG A 212 33.85 11.44 -2.03
N ALA A 213 33.36 11.18 -3.25
CA ALA A 213 33.67 9.97 -4.02
C ALA A 213 34.76 10.24 -5.09
N PRO A 214 35.66 9.28 -5.39
CA PRO A 214 36.41 9.23 -6.64
C PRO A 214 35.70 8.37 -7.69
N THR A 215 35.89 8.72 -8.96
CA THR A 215 35.29 8.15 -10.18
C THR A 215 35.99 6.87 -10.67
N LYS A 216 35.22 5.85 -11.11
CA LYS A 216 35.59 4.93 -12.23
C LYS A 216 34.35 4.34 -12.92
N GLU A 217 34.42 4.27 -14.24
CA GLU A 217 33.40 3.79 -15.17
C GLU A 217 33.33 2.26 -15.30
N GLY A 218 32.11 1.75 -15.53
CA GLY A 218 31.83 0.37 -15.93
C GLY A 218 30.33 0.06 -15.86
N ALA A 219 29.66 -0.07 -17.00
CA ALA A 219 28.20 -0.26 -17.07
C ALA A 219 27.77 -1.66 -16.55
N LYS A 220 26.88 -1.70 -15.55
CA LYS A 220 26.19 -2.92 -15.07
C LYS A 220 24.69 -2.67 -14.86
N LYS A 221 23.88 -3.71 -15.05
CA LYS A 221 22.41 -3.72 -14.87
C LYS A 221 22.02 -3.19 -13.49
N SER A 222 21.27 -2.09 -13.43
CA SER A 222 20.80 -1.47 -12.19
C SER A 222 19.48 -2.08 -11.71
N ARG A 223 19.38 -2.36 -10.40
CA ARG A 223 18.10 -2.66 -9.72
C ARG A 223 17.56 -1.37 -9.09
N THR A 224 16.32 -1.02 -9.38
CA THR A 224 15.68 0.20 -8.86
C THR A 224 14.70 -0.15 -7.74
N CYS A 225 14.85 0.50 -6.58
CA CYS A 225 13.89 0.45 -5.49
C CYS A 225 13.41 1.89 -5.22
N ALA A 226 12.10 2.10 -5.30
CA ALA A 226 11.47 3.38 -4.99
C ALA A 226 10.71 3.26 -3.67
N SER A 227 10.86 4.26 -2.81
CA SER A 227 10.24 4.31 -1.47
C SER A 227 10.05 5.77 -1.07
N CYS A 228 9.01 6.08 -0.30
CA CYS A 228 8.82 7.41 0.31
C CYS A 228 9.53 7.46 1.68
N PRO A 229 10.72 8.08 1.80
CA PRO A 229 11.36 8.21 3.10
C PRO A 229 10.57 9.20 3.97
N PHE A 230 10.13 8.75 5.15
CA PHE A 230 9.58 9.67 6.16
C PHE A 230 10.66 10.63 6.65
N PRO A 231 10.43 11.95 6.66
CA PRO A 231 11.36 12.92 7.22
C PRO A 231 11.53 12.75 8.74
N SER A 232 12.66 13.22 9.28
CA SER A 232 12.85 13.37 10.73
C SER A 232 11.74 14.27 11.30
N ARG A 233 11.13 13.88 12.42
CA ARG A 233 10.05 14.64 13.07
C ARG A 233 10.52 16.03 13.50
N THR A 234 10.39 17.02 12.63
CA THR A 234 10.42 18.45 12.97
C THR A 234 9.29 19.26 12.33
N ALA A 235 8.36 18.63 11.61
CA ALA A 235 7.19 19.32 11.06
C ALA A 235 5.89 18.54 11.31
N SER A 236 4.96 19.19 11.99
CA SER A 236 3.57 18.78 12.15
C SER A 236 2.81 19.04 10.84
N SER A 237 2.86 18.10 9.90
CA SER A 237 1.96 18.06 8.75
C SER A 237 1.92 16.63 8.18
N PRO A 238 0.75 15.97 8.11
CA PRO A 238 0.58 14.78 7.31
C PRO A 238 0.26 15.23 5.88
N SER A 239 1.25 15.79 5.18
CA SER A 239 1.12 16.12 3.76
C SER A 239 1.90 15.12 2.92
N ALA A 240 1.19 14.58 1.92
CA ALA A 240 1.73 13.71 0.89
C ALA A 240 2.98 14.35 0.26
N SER A 241 4.13 13.73 0.47
CA SER A 241 5.38 14.16 -0.14
C SER A 241 5.43 13.59 -1.55
N PHE A 242 5.34 14.47 -2.55
CA PHE A 242 5.50 14.13 -3.96
C PHE A 242 6.83 13.44 -4.25
N TRP A 243 6.78 12.48 -5.17
CA TRP A 243 7.91 11.75 -5.73
C TRP A 243 9.02 12.70 -6.20
N THR A 244 10.17 12.68 -5.52
CA THR A 244 11.43 13.08 -6.16
C THR A 244 12.13 11.83 -6.65
N PHE A 245 11.99 11.54 -7.95
CA PHE A 245 12.93 10.66 -8.65
C PHE A 245 14.30 11.35 -8.66
N ARG A 246 15.08 11.21 -7.59
CA ARG A 246 16.53 11.24 -7.73
C ARG A 246 16.96 9.84 -8.08
N ALA A 247 17.09 9.58 -9.38
CA ALA A 247 18.06 8.59 -9.85
C ALA A 247 19.41 9.02 -9.30
N ARG A 248 19.78 8.50 -8.12
CA ARG A 248 21.16 8.58 -7.68
C ARG A 248 21.91 7.64 -8.61
N LYS A 249 22.64 8.22 -9.57
CA LYS A 249 23.90 7.61 -10.01
C LYS A 249 24.73 7.48 -8.74
N CYS A 250 24.69 6.31 -8.11
CA CYS A 250 25.67 5.98 -7.10
C CYS A 250 26.96 5.72 -7.87
N SER A 251 27.93 6.59 -7.62
CA SER A 251 29.35 6.50 -8.03
C SER A 251 29.97 5.18 -7.62
#